data_AF-A0A8B7S0Q9-F1
#
_entry.id   AF-A0A8B7S0Q9-F1
#
_cell.length_a   1.000
_cell.length_b   1.000
_cell.length_c   1.000
_cell.angle_alpha   90.00
_cell.angle_beta   90.00
_cell.angle_gamma   90.00
#
_symmetry.space_group_name_H-M   'P 1'
#
loop_
_entity.id
_entity.type
_entity.pdbx_description
1 polymer ?
#
loop_
_entity_poly.entity_id
_entity_poly.type
_entity_poly.pdbx_seq_one_letter_code
_entity_poly.pdbx_strand_id
1 'polypeptide(L)'
;MAGVIRPRREGTDTEEKTERFNGGTYLSFHLLFWLEVRMRRTVFGGVFILFCLLCDVGGLICRLCNLSIPFHGCILDYGTCTAKPGQFCIKETHTKGGIYWFSVKGCTESQEECFKRTVTHYQVQTSHCCHLTLCNF
;
A
#
# COMPACT_ATOMS: atom_id res chain seq x y z
N MET A 1 -43.60 -33.62 56.56
CA MET A 1 -42.49 -32.98 57.28
C MET A 1 -42.89 -31.54 57.56
N ALA A 2 -42.54 -31.06 58.76
CA ALA A 2 -42.83 -29.77 59.40
C ALA A 2 -42.77 -28.55 58.45
N GLY A 3 -43.37 -27.39 58.73
CA GLY A 3 -43.84 -26.77 59.96
C GLY A 3 -43.97 -25.26 59.69
N VAL A 4 -44.79 -24.60 60.51
CA VAL A 4 -45.34 -23.25 60.36
C VAL A 4 -44.31 -22.14 60.66
N ILE A 5 -44.68 -20.88 60.37
CA ILE A 5 -44.36 -19.60 61.08
C ILE A 5 -43.51 -18.57 60.28
N ARG A 6 -44.13 -17.44 59.88
CA ARG A 6 -43.48 -16.12 59.65
C ARG A 6 -43.21 -15.46 61.01
N PRO A 7 -42.18 -14.60 61.25
CA PRO A 7 -42.29 -13.14 61.02
C PRO A 7 -40.90 -12.40 60.83
N ARG A 8 -40.77 -11.20 60.22
CA ARG A 8 -40.80 -9.80 60.75
C ARG A 8 -39.46 -9.23 61.31
N ARG A 9 -39.23 -7.93 60.99
CA ARG A 9 -38.39 -6.89 61.68
C ARG A 9 -36.86 -7.03 61.53
N GLU A 10 -36.02 -6.01 61.61
CA GLU A 10 -36.05 -4.58 62.02
C GLU A 10 -34.81 -3.94 61.33
N GLY A 11 -34.75 -2.63 61.04
CA GLY A 11 -34.13 -1.63 61.93
C GLY A 11 -32.60 -1.82 62.04
N THR A 12 -31.70 -0.84 61.93
CA THR A 12 -31.74 0.61 62.20
C THR A 12 -30.32 1.15 61.95
N ASP A 13 -30.24 2.41 61.55
CA ASP A 13 -29.28 3.46 61.92
C ASP A 13 -27.82 3.12 62.29
N THR A 14 -26.89 3.84 61.67
CA THR A 14 -25.92 4.77 62.32
C THR A 14 -25.02 5.35 61.22
N GLU A 15 -25.23 6.61 60.83
CA GLU A 15 -24.63 7.82 61.41
C GLU A 15 -23.16 8.04 61.01
N GLU A 16 -23.00 9.02 60.13
CA GLU A 16 -21.95 10.04 60.01
C GLU A 16 -20.47 9.68 60.32
N LYS A 17 -19.60 9.88 59.32
CA LYS A 17 -18.30 10.51 59.57
C LYS A 17 -17.78 11.29 58.36
N THR A 18 -17.92 12.61 58.42
CA THR A 18 -17.17 13.54 57.59
C THR A 18 -15.71 13.56 58.06
N GLU A 19 -14.75 13.18 57.23
CA GLU A 19 -13.37 13.67 57.35
C GLU A 19 -12.78 14.01 55.97
N ARG A 20 -12.31 15.26 55.88
CA ARG A 20 -11.67 15.86 54.70
C ARG A 20 -10.30 15.22 54.46
N PHE A 21 -10.01 14.84 53.21
CA PHE A 21 -8.65 14.44 52.81
C PHE A 21 -8.15 15.29 51.65
N ASN A 22 -7.02 15.98 51.89
CA ASN A 22 -6.35 16.93 50.99
C ASN A 22 -5.82 16.22 49.72
N GLY A 23 -6.42 16.48 48.56
CA GLY A 23 -6.07 15.89 47.26
C GLY A 23 -5.31 16.83 46.32
N GLY A 24 -4.24 17.48 46.79
CA GLY A 24 -3.56 18.57 46.07
C GLY A 24 -2.38 18.20 45.16
N THR A 25 -1.93 16.94 45.10
CA THR A 25 -0.61 16.60 44.51
C THR A 25 -0.62 15.58 43.35
N TYR A 26 -1.77 14.99 43.01
CA TYR A 26 -1.83 13.91 42.00
C TYR A 26 -2.12 14.38 40.56
N LEU A 27 -2.61 15.62 40.40
CA LEU A 27 -3.03 16.15 39.09
C LEU A 27 -1.87 16.65 38.21
N SER A 28 -0.75 17.08 38.82
CA SER A 28 0.42 17.59 38.07
C SER A 28 1.24 16.49 37.38
N PHE A 29 1.36 15.31 37.97
CA PHE A 29 2.13 14.21 37.37
C PHE A 29 1.44 13.63 36.13
N HIS A 30 0.10 13.59 36.11
CA HIS A 30 -0.66 13.16 34.93
C HIS A 30 -0.56 14.17 33.77
N LEU A 31 -0.50 15.48 34.05
CA LEU A 31 -0.35 16.52 33.02
C LEU A 31 1.04 16.50 32.36
N LEU A 32 2.10 16.30 33.14
CA LEU A 32 3.47 16.18 32.63
C LEU A 32 3.64 14.91 31.78
N PHE A 33 3.11 13.76 32.24
CA PHE A 33 3.13 12.51 31.47
C PHE A 33 2.33 12.61 30.16
N TRP A 34 1.24 13.39 30.14
CA TRP A 34 0.44 13.63 28.92
C TRP A 34 1.15 14.52 27.90
N LEU A 35 1.89 15.54 28.35
CA LEU A 35 2.72 16.42 27.51
C LEU A 35 3.89 15.65 26.87
N GLU A 36 4.55 14.76 27.62
CA GLU A 36 5.64 13.89 27.16
C GLU A 36 5.17 12.90 26.06
N VAL A 37 4.00 12.29 26.24
CA VAL A 37 3.38 11.35 25.29
C VAL A 37 2.90 12.07 24.02
N ARG A 38 2.50 13.35 24.13
CA ARG A 38 2.08 14.19 22.98
C ARG A 38 3.27 14.59 22.10
N MET A 39 4.44 14.88 22.67
CA MET A 39 5.65 15.22 21.91
C MET A 39 6.25 14.01 21.16
N ARG A 40 6.22 12.82 21.75
CA ARG A 40 6.63 11.59 21.03
C ARG A 40 5.74 11.32 19.83
N ARG A 41 4.44 11.61 19.91
CA ARG A 41 3.48 11.36 18.83
C ARG A 41 3.75 12.21 17.58
N THR A 42 4.23 13.44 17.73
CA THR A 42 4.62 14.31 16.61
C THR A 42 5.96 13.90 15.98
N VAL A 43 6.93 13.44 16.78
CA VAL A 43 8.21 12.95 16.26
C VAL A 43 8.03 11.61 15.53
N PHE A 44 7.28 10.67 16.10
CA PHE A 44 6.93 9.42 15.41
C PHE A 44 6.09 9.67 14.16
N GLY A 45 5.13 10.60 14.21
CA GLY A 45 4.37 11.02 13.03
C GLY A 45 5.27 11.60 11.93
N GLY A 46 6.21 12.48 12.29
CA GLY A 46 7.16 13.07 11.35
C GLY A 46 8.08 12.04 10.71
N VAL A 47 8.63 11.10 11.50
CA VAL A 47 9.47 10.00 10.99
C VAL A 47 8.67 9.06 10.10
N PHE A 48 7.41 8.77 10.45
CA PHE A 48 6.54 7.93 9.64
C PHE A 48 6.19 8.59 8.30
N ILE A 49 5.87 9.90 8.29
CA ILE A 49 5.61 10.67 7.06
C ILE A 49 6.88 10.75 6.20
N LEU A 50 8.04 11.01 6.79
CA LEU A 50 9.32 11.05 6.09
C LEU A 50 9.67 9.68 5.49
N PHE A 51 9.45 8.60 6.24
CA PHE A 51 9.62 7.22 5.76
C PHE A 51 8.66 6.89 4.62
N CYS A 52 7.39 7.30 4.69
CA CYS A 52 6.43 7.15 3.59
C CYS A 52 6.88 7.89 2.32
N LEU A 53 7.42 9.10 2.45
CA LEU A 53 7.93 9.88 1.31
C LEU A 53 9.20 9.26 0.71
N LEU A 54 10.04 8.61 1.52
CA LEU A 54 11.25 7.89 1.07
C LEU A 54 10.94 6.50 0.49
N CYS A 55 9.85 5.86 0.90
CA CYS A 55 9.40 4.59 0.33
C CYS A 55 8.68 4.76 -1.01
N ASP A 56 8.24 5.96 -1.36
CA ASP A 56 7.72 6.31 -2.68
C ASP A 56 8.85 6.53 -3.71
N VAL A 57 9.92 5.75 -3.62
CA VAL A 57 10.76 5.46 -4.79
C VAL A 57 9.96 4.45 -5.63
N GLY A 58 8.87 4.93 -6.21
CA GLY A 58 7.86 4.19 -6.96
C GLY A 58 8.42 3.62 -8.25
N GLY A 59 9.24 2.58 -8.13
CA GLY A 59 9.67 1.76 -9.25
C GLY A 59 8.54 0.81 -9.65
N LEU A 60 8.13 0.84 -10.91
CA LEU A 60 7.17 -0.12 -11.45
C LEU A 60 7.93 -1.31 -12.06
N ILE A 61 7.43 -2.52 -11.83
CA ILE A 61 8.04 -3.76 -12.33
C ILE A 61 7.34 -4.13 -13.63
N CYS A 62 8.07 -4.33 -14.72
CA CYS A 62 7.56 -4.78 -16.01
C CYS A 62 8.07 -6.16 -16.35
N ARG A 63 7.38 -6.86 -17.25
CA ARG A 63 7.90 -8.09 -17.84
C ARG A 63 8.96 -7.76 -18.89
N LEU A 64 10.06 -8.49 -18.88
CA LEU A 64 11.16 -8.33 -19.84
C LEU A 64 11.24 -9.58 -20.71
N CYS A 65 10.87 -9.45 -21.98
CA CYS A 65 10.79 -10.55 -22.93
C CYS A 65 11.23 -10.07 -24.31
N ASN A 66 12.23 -10.71 -24.91
CA ASN A 66 12.68 -10.30 -26.24
C ASN A 66 11.86 -10.95 -27.37
N LEU A 67 11.29 -12.13 -27.10
CA LEU A 67 10.47 -12.84 -28.08
C LEU A 67 9.31 -13.56 -27.39
N SER A 68 8.10 -13.04 -27.59
CA SER A 68 6.88 -13.75 -27.24
C SER A 68 6.02 -14.03 -28.46
N ILE A 69 5.60 -15.28 -28.61
CA ILE A 69 4.81 -15.79 -29.74
C ILE A 69 3.36 -15.95 -29.28
N PRO A 70 2.36 -15.77 -30.17
CA PRO A 70 0.98 -16.09 -29.82
C PRO A 70 0.88 -17.55 -29.31
N PHE A 71 0.03 -17.78 -28.32
CA PHE A 71 -0.23 -19.09 -27.67
C PHE A 71 0.91 -19.71 -26.84
N HIS A 72 2.17 -19.44 -27.17
CA HIS A 72 3.32 -19.98 -26.44
C HIS A 72 3.79 -19.09 -25.28
N GLY A 73 3.43 -17.81 -25.29
CA GLY A 73 3.92 -16.86 -24.30
C GLY A 73 5.34 -16.40 -24.60
N CYS A 74 6.13 -16.15 -23.56
CA CYS A 74 7.51 -15.67 -23.72
C CYS A 74 8.48 -16.84 -23.88
N ILE A 75 9.23 -16.86 -24.99
CA ILE A 75 10.23 -17.90 -25.29
C ILE A 75 11.62 -17.45 -24.81
N LEU A 76 11.96 -16.18 -25.07
CA LEU A 76 13.18 -15.54 -24.56
C LEU A 76 12.82 -14.66 -23.36
N ASP A 77 12.54 -15.31 -22.23
CA ASP A 77 12.17 -14.66 -20.98
C ASP A 77 13.41 -14.27 -20.19
N TYR A 78 13.57 -12.96 -19.94
CA TYR A 78 14.63 -12.41 -19.11
C TYR A 78 14.09 -12.07 -17.70
N GLY A 79 12.83 -12.43 -17.43
CA GLY A 79 12.13 -12.16 -16.18
C GLY A 79 11.47 -10.79 -16.18
N THR A 80 11.99 -9.91 -15.33
CA THR A 80 11.37 -8.61 -15.04
C THR A 80 12.39 -7.49 -15.03
N CYS A 81 12.01 -6.31 -15.48
CA CYS A 81 12.78 -5.09 -15.33
C CYS A 81 12.09 -4.13 -14.38
N THR A 82 12.88 -3.39 -13.59
CA THR A 82 12.38 -2.33 -12.71
C THR A 82 12.54 -1.00 -13.42
N ALA A 83 11.42 -0.39 -13.80
CA ALA A 83 11.38 0.94 -14.37
C ALA A 83 11.61 1.99 -13.27
N LYS A 84 12.52 2.92 -13.53
CA LYS A 84 12.82 4.06 -12.65
C LYS A 84 11.65 5.05 -12.63
N PRO A 85 11.61 5.99 -11.67
CA PRO A 85 10.62 7.08 -11.70
C PRO A 85 10.69 7.82 -13.04
N GLY A 86 9.57 7.91 -13.74
CA GLY A 86 9.48 8.52 -15.08
C GLY A 86 9.64 7.57 -16.26
N GLN A 87 9.93 6.27 -16.03
CA GLN A 87 9.95 5.23 -17.06
C GLN A 87 8.62 4.45 -17.11
N PHE A 88 8.40 3.70 -18.19
CA PHE A 88 7.14 2.98 -18.45
C PHE A 88 7.39 1.54 -18.87
N CYS A 89 6.41 0.66 -18.65
CA CYS A 89 6.41 -0.64 -19.31
C CYS A 89 6.05 -0.46 -20.77
N ILE A 90 6.81 -1.08 -21.66
CA ILE A 90 6.56 -1.09 -23.10
C ILE A 90 6.24 -2.50 -23.59
N LYS A 91 5.34 -2.58 -24.56
CA LYS A 91 5.02 -3.77 -25.35
C LYS A 91 5.02 -3.40 -26.82
N GLU A 92 5.92 -3.98 -27.59
CA GLU A 92 6.02 -3.79 -29.02
C GLU A 92 5.53 -5.05 -29.75
N THR A 93 4.56 -4.88 -30.62
CA THR A 93 3.92 -5.96 -31.37
C THR A 93 4.31 -5.88 -32.83
N HIS A 94 4.77 -7.00 -33.37
CA HIS A 94 5.08 -7.17 -34.78
C HIS A 94 4.01 -8.03 -35.43
N THR A 95 3.41 -7.49 -36.49
CA THR A 95 2.43 -8.16 -37.34
C THR A 95 3.01 -8.22 -38.74
N LYS A 96 2.96 -9.38 -39.40
CA LYS A 96 3.41 -9.53 -40.79
C LYS A 96 2.30 -10.16 -41.61
N GLY A 97 1.97 -9.55 -42.75
CA GLY A 97 0.88 -10.02 -43.61
C GLY A 97 -0.49 -10.05 -42.91
N GLY A 98 -0.71 -9.16 -41.94
CA GLY A 98 -1.95 -9.11 -41.15
C GLY A 98 -2.04 -10.11 -39.99
N ILE A 99 -1.02 -10.95 -39.80
CA ILE A 99 -0.99 -11.96 -38.73
C ILE A 99 -0.01 -11.51 -37.64
N TYR A 100 -0.44 -11.61 -36.39
CA TYR A 100 0.43 -11.36 -35.24
C TYR A 100 1.60 -12.36 -35.25
N TRP A 101 2.83 -11.83 -35.33
CA TRP A 101 4.06 -12.61 -35.47
C TRP A 101 4.71 -12.82 -34.11
N PHE A 102 5.11 -11.74 -33.44
CA PHE A 102 5.69 -11.78 -32.11
C PHE A 102 5.54 -10.44 -31.39
N SER A 103 5.78 -10.42 -30.08
CA SER A 103 5.97 -9.18 -29.32
C SER A 103 7.24 -9.18 -28.49
N VAL A 104 7.74 -7.97 -28.26
CA VAL A 104 8.85 -7.63 -27.37
C VAL A 104 8.26 -6.85 -26.20
N LYS A 105 8.77 -7.08 -25.00
CA LYS A 105 8.31 -6.47 -23.75
C LYS A 105 9.50 -6.01 -22.94
N GLY A 106 9.38 -4.84 -22.31
CA GLY A 106 10.43 -4.35 -21.44
C GLY A 106 10.05 -3.05 -20.74
N CYS A 107 11.09 -2.31 -20.37
CA CYS A 107 11.02 -0.99 -19.75
C CYS A 107 11.61 0.01 -20.74
N THR A 108 10.95 1.15 -20.93
CA THR A 108 11.49 2.26 -21.73
C THR A 108 11.42 3.56 -20.94
N GLU A 109 12.41 4.42 -21.16
CA GLU A 109 12.41 5.81 -20.71
C GLU A 109 11.88 6.77 -21.78
N SER A 110 11.90 6.33 -23.03
CA SER A 110 11.52 7.18 -24.16
C SER A 110 10.01 7.17 -24.34
N GLN A 111 9.37 8.31 -24.08
CA GLN A 111 7.96 8.49 -24.40
C GLN A 111 7.70 8.49 -25.92
N GLU A 112 8.70 8.80 -26.73
CA GLU A 112 8.60 8.75 -28.20
C GLU A 112 8.51 7.31 -28.74
N GLU A 113 9.01 6.34 -27.99
CA GLU A 113 8.84 4.93 -28.30
C GLU A 113 7.44 4.42 -27.96
N CYS A 114 6.65 5.17 -27.19
CA CYS A 114 5.30 4.80 -26.80
C CYS A 114 4.27 5.18 -27.85
N PHE A 115 3.26 4.31 -28.07
CA PHE A 115 2.18 4.54 -29.02
C PHE A 115 2.66 4.79 -30.46
N LYS A 116 3.82 4.22 -30.81
CA LYS A 116 4.40 4.32 -32.14
C LYS A 116 3.82 3.24 -33.04
N ARG A 117 3.45 3.62 -34.25
CA ARG A 117 2.99 2.70 -35.29
C ARG A 117 3.81 2.90 -36.56
N THR A 118 4.60 1.91 -36.92
CA THR A 118 5.35 1.88 -38.17
C THR A 118 4.72 0.86 -39.10
N VAL A 119 4.38 1.28 -40.32
CA VAL A 119 3.81 0.40 -41.35
C VAL A 119 4.78 0.36 -42.52
N THR A 120 5.20 -0.85 -42.90
CA THR A 120 5.98 -1.13 -44.11
C THR A 120 5.17 -2.06 -45.02
N HIS A 121 5.67 -2.32 -46.23
CA HIS A 121 4.96 -3.05 -47.30
C HIS A 121 4.35 -4.40 -46.86
N TYR A 122 4.89 -5.04 -45.80
CA TYR A 122 4.34 -6.29 -45.24
C TYR A 122 4.41 -6.42 -43.72
N GLN A 123 4.96 -5.43 -43.01
CA GLN A 123 5.16 -5.51 -41.57
C GLN A 123 4.59 -4.27 -40.89
N VAL A 124 3.82 -4.50 -39.83
CA VAL A 124 3.29 -3.47 -38.94
C VAL A 124 3.93 -3.68 -37.58
N GLN A 125 4.55 -2.63 -37.06
CA GLN A 125 5.13 -2.56 -35.73
C GLN A 125 4.30 -1.56 -34.92
N THR A 126 3.77 -1.98 -33.80
CA THR A 126 2.97 -1.13 -32.90
C THR A 126 3.47 -1.25 -31.48
N SER A 127 3.84 -0.13 -30.86
CA SER A 127 4.25 -0.10 -29.46
C SER A 127 3.16 0.49 -28.59
N HIS A 128 3.01 -0.04 -27.37
CA HIS A 128 2.09 0.44 -26.36
C HIS A 128 2.80 0.53 -25.02
N CYS A 129 2.55 1.61 -24.28
CA CYS A 129 3.12 1.81 -22.96
C CYS A 129 2.04 1.88 -21.87
N CYS A 130 2.41 1.48 -20.66
CA CYS A 130 1.53 1.48 -19.50
C CYS A 130 2.33 1.70 -18.20
N HIS A 131 1.65 2.19 -17.16
CA HIS A 131 2.24 2.66 -15.90
C HIS A 131 1.92 1.76 -14.69
N LEU A 132 1.34 0.57 -14.92
CA LEU A 132 1.02 -0.37 -13.85
C LEU A 132 2.06 -1.50 -13.82
N THR A 133 2.32 -2.04 -12.64
CA THR A 133 3.18 -3.21 -12.48
C THR A 133 2.65 -4.38 -13.31
N LEU A 134 3.52 -4.98 -14.13
CA LEU A 134 3.26 -6.14 -15.00
C LEU A 134 2.13 -5.92 -16.02
N CYS A 135 1.82 -4.67 -16.36
CA CYS A 135 0.76 -4.36 -17.33
C CYS A 135 1.06 -4.82 -18.76
N ASN A 136 2.33 -5.06 -19.10
CA ASN A 136 2.78 -5.46 -20.43
C ASN A 136 2.71 -6.98 -20.68
N PHE A 137 1.63 -7.64 -20.23
CA PHE A 137 1.42 -9.08 -20.41
C PHE A 137 1.03 -9.47 -21.85
#